data_AF-A0A2V5NHE1-F1
#
_entry.id   AF-A0A2V5NHE1-F1
#
_cell.length_a   1.000
_cell.length_b   1.000
_cell.length_c   1.000
_cell.angle_alpha   90.00
_cell.angle_beta   90.00
_cell.angle_gamma   90.00
#
_symmetry.space_group_name_H-M   'P 1'
#
loop_
_entity.id
_entity.type
_entity.pdbx_description
1 polymer ?
#
loop_
_entity_poly.entity_id
_entity_poly.type
_entity_poly.pdbx_seq_one_letter_code
_entity_poly.pdbx_strand_id
1 'polypeptide(L)'
;MKDWEYLYERSIGCIGVLKDWLVRALVSVSRRNAGSLTRKDLEAHAPSVAQCDKMLSEAAEGEVRLLESAEERSRLRTRLGLSAEEHSEDTTDSSVKIASPNRNVLKPGQRRAARDAVGMSSSTDAHASL
;
A
#
# COMPACT_ATOMS: atom_id res chain seq x y z
N MET A 1 5.08 16.40 32.32
CA MET A 1 5.44 15.72 31.05
C MET A 1 5.07 14.22 31.15
N LYS A 2 3.78 13.90 31.37
CA LYS A 2 3.30 12.52 31.58
C LYS A 2 2.03 12.17 30.77
N ASP A 3 1.43 13.13 30.08
CA ASP A 3 0.18 12.87 29.34
C ASP A 3 0.40 11.99 28.10
N TRP A 4 1.60 12.03 27.50
CA TRP A 4 1.92 11.19 26.34
C TRP A 4 1.93 9.70 26.67
N GLU A 5 2.37 9.31 27.88
CA GLU A 5 2.38 7.91 28.33
C GLU A 5 0.96 7.37 28.39
N TYR A 6 0.01 8.17 28.90
CA TYR A 6 -1.39 7.77 28.93
C TYR A 6 -2.05 7.76 27.56
N LEU A 7 -1.71 8.71 26.69
CA LEU A 7 -2.20 8.70 25.32
C LEU A 7 -1.72 7.43 24.60
N TYR A 8 -0.47 7.03 24.83
CA TYR A 8 0.08 5.77 24.33
C TYR A 8 -0.61 4.55 24.95
N GLU A 9 -0.72 4.48 26.29
CA GLU A 9 -1.41 3.40 27.02
C GLU A 9 -2.82 3.16 26.47
N ARG A 10 -3.57 4.23 26.20
CA ARG A 10 -4.96 4.14 25.76
C ARG A 10 -5.15 3.96 24.26
N SER A 11 -4.10 4.14 23.46
CA SER A 11 -4.15 3.95 22.01
C SER A 11 -3.34 2.76 21.50
N ILE A 12 -2.42 2.23 22.31
CA ILE A 12 -1.47 1.16 21.93
C ILE A 12 -0.72 1.53 20.64
N GLY A 13 -0.44 2.83 20.44
CA GLY A 13 0.19 3.35 19.21
C GLY A 13 -0.73 3.44 17.99
N CYS A 14 -2.01 3.09 18.10
CA CYS A 14 -2.98 3.21 17.02
C CYS A 14 -3.46 4.66 16.83
N ILE A 15 -2.91 5.35 15.83
CA ILE A 15 -3.22 6.76 15.55
C ILE A 15 -4.70 7.01 15.23
N GLY A 16 -5.38 6.05 14.61
CA GLY A 16 -6.82 6.14 14.32
C GLY A 16 -7.65 6.24 15.59
N VAL A 17 -7.39 5.35 16.55
CA VAL A 17 -8.03 5.36 17.87
C VAL A 17 -7.70 6.64 18.62
N LEU A 18 -6.43 7.05 18.62
CA LEU A 18 -5.99 8.29 19.27
C LEU A 18 -6.69 9.52 18.70
N LYS A 19 -6.76 9.64 17.36
CA LYS A 19 -7.44 10.75 16.68
C LYS A 19 -8.91 10.81 17.05
N ASP A 20 -9.62 9.69 16.94
CA ASP A 20 -11.06 9.66 17.20
C ASP A 20 -11.38 9.96 18.67
N TRP A 21 -10.55 9.48 19.59
CA TRP A 21 -10.65 9.82 21.01
C TRP A 21 -10.43 11.32 21.26
N LEU A 22 -9.35 11.90 20.73
CA LEU A 22 -9.05 13.32 20.90
C LEU A 22 -10.16 14.22 20.31
N VAL A 23 -10.70 13.85 19.15
CA VAL A 23 -11.82 14.58 18.53
C VAL A 23 -13.06 14.54 19.43
N ARG A 24 -13.41 13.38 20.00
CA ARG A 24 -14.57 13.28 20.91
C ARG A 24 -14.37 14.12 22.17
N ALA A 25 -13.18 14.07 22.77
CA ALA A 25 -12.85 14.87 23.94
C ALA A 25 -12.90 16.37 23.63
N LEU A 26 -12.36 16.78 22.48
CA LEU A 26 -12.38 18.18 22.03
C LEU A 26 -13.81 18.67 21.78
N VAL A 27 -14.63 17.92 21.05
CA VAL A 27 -16.04 18.27 20.80
C VAL A 27 -16.79 18.43 22.14
N SER A 28 -16.54 17.55 23.10
CA SER A 28 -17.10 17.65 24.45
C SER A 28 -16.66 18.94 25.15
N VAL A 29 -15.39 19.33 25.10
CA VAL A 29 -14.85 20.58 25.69
C VAL A 29 -15.39 21.83 24.98
N SER A 30 -15.44 21.83 23.65
CA SER A 30 -15.96 22.96 22.88
C SER A 30 -17.42 23.25 23.18
N ARG A 31 -18.25 22.22 23.40
CA ARG A 31 -19.67 22.40 23.77
C ARG A 31 -19.87 23.11 25.10
N ARG A 32 -18.87 23.09 26.00
CA ARG A 32 -18.89 23.79 27.29
C ARG A 32 -18.19 25.15 27.24
N ASN A 33 -17.76 25.59 26.05
CA ASN A 33 -16.97 26.81 25.84
C ASN A 33 -15.69 26.87 26.69
N ALA A 34 -15.08 25.72 26.99
CA ALA A 34 -13.82 25.67 27.71
C ALA A 34 -12.65 25.94 26.76
N GLY A 35 -11.67 26.73 27.21
CA GLY A 35 -10.54 27.17 26.39
C GLY A 35 -9.39 26.16 26.27
N SER A 36 -9.43 25.05 27.01
CA SER A 36 -8.37 24.05 27.01
C SER A 36 -8.89 22.65 27.29
N LEU A 37 -8.19 21.66 26.73
CA LEU A 37 -8.42 20.23 26.97
C LEU A 37 -7.69 19.83 28.27
N THR A 38 -8.43 19.30 29.24
CA THR A 38 -7.84 18.86 30.51
C THR A 38 -7.69 17.35 30.57
N ARG A 39 -6.90 16.88 31.55
CA ARG A 39 -6.73 15.45 31.84
C ARG A 39 -8.04 14.71 32.06
N LYS A 40 -8.98 15.32 32.82
CA LYS A 40 -10.30 14.74 33.10
C LYS A 40 -11.13 14.59 31.83
N ASP A 41 -10.96 15.49 30.86
CA ASP A 41 -11.66 15.42 29.58
C ASP A 41 -11.14 14.27 28.71
N LEU A 42 -9.84 14.01 28.76
CA LEU A 42 -9.24 12.84 28.12
C LEU A 42 -9.77 11.55 28.75
N GLU A 43 -9.72 11.44 30.08
CA GLU A 43 -10.17 10.26 30.83
C GLU A 43 -11.65 9.95 30.58
N ALA A 44 -12.51 10.96 30.49
CA ALA A 44 -13.95 10.78 30.26
C ALA A 44 -14.30 10.12 28.91
N HIS A 45 -13.42 10.26 27.92
CA HIS A 45 -13.62 9.72 26.57
C HIS A 45 -12.62 8.61 26.22
N ALA A 46 -11.75 8.23 27.16
CA ALA A 46 -10.69 7.27 26.93
C ALA A 46 -11.26 5.87 26.63
N PRO A 47 -10.63 5.11 25.74
CA PRO A 47 -10.86 3.68 25.65
C PRO A 47 -10.76 3.01 27.03
N SER A 48 -11.70 2.12 27.31
CA SER A 48 -11.69 1.33 28.54
C SER A 48 -10.47 0.40 28.55
N VAL A 49 -10.07 -0.05 29.74
CA VAL A 49 -8.96 -1.01 29.87
C VAL A 49 -9.22 -2.28 29.06
N ALA A 50 -10.45 -2.79 29.07
CA ALA A 50 -10.83 -3.95 28.26
C ALA A 50 -10.72 -3.71 26.74
N GLN A 51 -11.02 -2.48 26.28
CA GLN A 51 -10.81 -2.12 24.87
C GLN A 51 -9.32 -2.06 24.52
N CYS A 52 -8.49 -1.53 25.42
CA CYS A 52 -7.04 -1.46 25.24
C CYS A 52 -6.42 -2.86 25.20
N ASP A 53 -6.84 -3.74 26.12
CA ASP A 53 -6.39 -5.13 26.20
C ASP A 53 -6.76 -5.93 24.95
N LYS A 54 -7.98 -5.72 24.45
CA LYS A 54 -8.42 -6.29 23.17
C LYS A 54 -7.57 -5.79 22.00
N MET A 55 -7.33 -4.48 21.90
CA MET A 55 -6.49 -3.90 20.85
C MET A 55 -5.06 -4.44 20.89
N LEU A 56 -4.48 -4.57 22.09
CA LEU A 56 -3.14 -5.13 22.28
C LEU A 56 -3.09 -6.60 21.80
N SER A 57 -4.09 -7.40 22.17
CA SER A 57 -4.21 -8.80 21.74
C SER A 57 -4.33 -8.91 20.21
N GLU A 58 -5.21 -8.11 19.59
CA GLU A 58 -5.40 -8.09 18.15
C GLU A 58 -4.12 -7.64 17.41
N ALA A 59 -3.39 -6.66 17.94
CA ALA A 59 -2.12 -6.22 17.39
C ALA A 59 -1.08 -7.34 17.43
N ALA A 60 -0.89 -7.98 18.59
CA ALA A 60 0.06 -9.07 18.75
C ALA A 60 -0.29 -10.28 17.85
N GLU A 61 -1.57 -10.65 17.77
CA GLU A 61 -2.02 -11.71 16.86
C GLU A 61 -1.78 -11.35 15.38
N GLY A 62 -2.04 -10.09 15.01
CA GLY A 62 -1.79 -9.57 13.68
C GLY A 62 -0.32 -9.61 13.29
N GLU A 63 0.56 -9.21 14.21
CA GLU A 63 2.02 -9.28 14.04
C GLU A 63 2.48 -10.72 13.81
N VAL A 64 2.02 -11.66 14.63
CA VAL A 64 2.35 -13.09 14.49
C VAL A 64 1.85 -13.63 13.15
N ARG A 65 0.63 -13.27 12.73
CA ARG A 65 0.07 -13.72 11.43
C ARG A 65 0.84 -13.15 10.23
N LEU A 66 1.48 -11.99 10.39
CA LEU A 66 2.23 -11.33 9.34
C LEU A 66 3.67 -11.85 9.20
N LEU A 67 4.14 -12.67 10.15
CA LEU A 67 5.44 -13.31 10.04
C LEU A 67 5.44 -14.29 8.87
N GLU A 68 6.26 -14.00 7.86
CA GLU A 68 6.47 -14.90 6.72
C GLU A 68 7.74 -15.74 6.94
N SER A 69 7.61 -17.05 6.74
CA SER A 69 8.76 -17.95 6.79
C SER A 69 9.65 -17.80 5.55
N ALA A 70 10.90 -18.22 5.64
CA ALA A 70 11.79 -18.25 4.48
C ALA A 70 11.27 -19.20 3.39
N GLU A 71 10.65 -20.30 3.79
CA GLU A 71 10.04 -21.31 2.94
C GLU A 71 8.80 -20.77 2.21
N GLU A 72 7.95 -20.00 2.90
CA GLU A 72 6.79 -19.34 2.29
C GLU A 72 7.21 -18.33 1.22
N ARG A 73 8.22 -17.51 1.54
CA ARG A 73 8.82 -16.57 0.58
C ARG A 73 9.47 -17.29 -0.60
N SER A 74 10.20 -18.38 -0.35
CA SER A 74 10.84 -19.20 -1.40
C SER A 74 9.79 -19.84 -2.32
N ARG A 75 8.76 -20.47 -1.75
CA ARG A 75 7.64 -21.06 -2.49
C ARG A 75 6.92 -20.03 -3.35
N LEU A 76 6.71 -18.82 -2.85
CA LEU A 76 6.14 -17.72 -3.64
C LEU A 76 7.03 -17.40 -4.84
N ARG A 77 8.35 -17.25 -4.64
CA ARG A 77 9.31 -16.97 -5.72
C ARG A 77 9.33 -18.06 -6.78
N THR A 78 9.28 -19.34 -6.38
CA THR A 78 9.23 -20.47 -7.33
C THR A 78 7.96 -20.42 -8.16
N ARG A 79 6.80 -20.17 -7.53
CA ARG A 79 5.52 -20.05 -8.25
C ARG A 79 5.48 -18.87 -9.22
N LEU A 80 6.28 -17.83 -8.96
CA LEU A 80 6.42 -16.67 -9.84
C LEU A 80 7.50 -16.84 -10.92
N GLY A 81 8.23 -17.97 -10.94
CA GLY A 81 9.37 -18.18 -11.84
C GLY A 81 10.57 -17.26 -11.54
N LEU A 82 10.68 -16.77 -10.30
CA LEU A 82 11.73 -15.86 -9.82
C LEU A 82 12.78 -16.57 -8.94
N SER A 83 12.64 -17.88 -8.78
CA SER A 83 13.70 -18.69 -8.20
C SER A 83 14.84 -18.70 -9.21
N ALA A 84 16.04 -18.38 -8.74
CA ALA A 84 17.23 -18.58 -9.55
C ALA A 84 17.30 -20.08 -9.82
N GLU A 85 16.88 -20.48 -11.02
CA GLU A 85 17.50 -21.62 -11.66
C GLU A 85 18.99 -21.27 -11.63
N GLU A 86 19.74 -21.92 -10.75
CA GLU A 86 21.16 -22.11 -11.00
C GLU A 86 21.20 -22.80 -12.36
N HIS A 87 21.35 -22.00 -13.42
CA HIS A 87 21.61 -22.48 -14.76
C HIS A 87 22.92 -23.26 -14.68
N SER A 88 22.80 -24.54 -14.36
CA SER A 88 23.74 -25.55 -14.81
C SER A 88 23.61 -25.53 -16.33
N GLU A 89 24.48 -24.74 -16.96
CA GLU A 89 24.71 -24.77 -18.40
C GLU A 89 25.28 -26.14 -18.77
N ASP A 90 24.42 -27.16 -18.82
CA ASP A 90 24.75 -28.40 -19.52
C ASP A 90 24.10 -28.31 -20.91
N THR A 91 24.75 -27.53 -21.77
CA THR A 91 24.36 -27.40 -23.18
C THR A 91 24.92 -28.61 -23.93
N THR A 92 24.17 -29.71 -23.95
CA THR A 92 24.35 -30.75 -24.97
C THR A 92 23.54 -30.39 -26.21
N ASP A 93 24.31 -30.11 -27.25
CA ASP A 93 23.92 -29.84 -28.63
C ASP A 93 22.97 -30.91 -29.20
N SER A 94 21.85 -30.48 -29.78
CA SER A 94 21.19 -31.19 -30.89
C SER A 94 20.12 -30.32 -31.55
N SER A 95 20.55 -29.71 -32.65
CA SER A 95 19.75 -29.04 -33.67
C SER A 95 18.64 -29.93 -34.26
N VAL A 96 17.38 -29.49 -34.17
CA VAL A 96 16.36 -29.78 -35.21
C VAL A 96 15.53 -28.53 -35.48
N LYS A 97 15.70 -27.95 -36.67
CA LYS A 97 14.92 -26.82 -37.19
C LYS A 97 13.68 -27.34 -37.92
N ILE A 98 12.48 -26.95 -37.46
CA ILE A 98 11.26 -26.99 -38.28
C ILE A 98 10.67 -25.57 -38.30
N ALA A 99 10.67 -24.95 -39.48
CA ALA A 99 10.17 -23.61 -39.71
C ALA A 99 8.64 -23.62 -39.88
N SER A 100 7.94 -22.69 -39.21
CA SER A 100 6.54 -22.35 -39.50
C SER A 100 6.33 -20.82 -39.32
N PRO A 101 5.36 -20.21 -40.04
CA PRO A 101 5.40 -18.80 -40.36
C PRO A 101 5.01 -17.90 -39.17
N ASN A 102 5.66 -16.75 -39.16
CA ASN A 102 5.80 -15.81 -38.07
C ASN A 102 4.49 -15.05 -37.78
N ARG A 103 3.63 -15.59 -36.90
CA ARG A 103 2.59 -14.76 -36.26
C ARG A 103 3.29 -13.95 -35.18
N ASN A 104 3.55 -12.67 -35.46
CA ASN A 104 4.11 -11.72 -34.50
C ASN A 104 3.21 -11.62 -33.25
N VAL A 105 3.44 -12.50 -32.28
CA VAL A 105 2.87 -12.42 -30.94
C VAL A 105 3.66 -11.34 -30.21
N LEU A 106 3.17 -10.11 -30.24
CA LEU A 106 3.70 -9.06 -29.39
C LEU A 106 3.54 -9.50 -27.93
N LYS A 107 4.62 -9.36 -27.15
CA LYS A 107 4.58 -9.67 -25.72
C LYS A 107 3.58 -8.72 -25.04
N PRO A 108 2.72 -9.23 -24.13
CA PRO A 108 1.90 -8.36 -23.29
C PRO A 108 2.78 -7.29 -22.63
N GLY A 109 2.40 -6.02 -22.76
CA GLY A 109 3.16 -4.88 -22.22
C GLY A 109 4.04 -4.12 -23.22
N GLN A 110 4.29 -4.63 -24.43
CA GLN A 110 4.98 -3.85 -25.47
C GLN A 110 4.01 -2.86 -26.13
N ARG A 111 4.18 -1.56 -25.84
CA ARG A 111 3.46 -0.48 -26.52
C ARG A 111 3.96 -0.31 -27.96
N ARG A 112 3.05 0.01 -28.89
CA ARG A 112 3.37 0.36 -30.27
C ARG A 112 3.54 1.87 -30.39
N ALA A 113 4.71 2.33 -30.86
CA ALA A 113 5.04 3.76 -31.02
C ALA A 113 4.05 4.53 -31.93
N ALA A 114 3.44 3.86 -32.91
CA ALA A 114 2.42 4.46 -33.79
C ALA A 114 1.10 4.83 -33.08
N ARG A 115 0.94 4.47 -31.79
CA ARG A 115 -0.26 4.81 -31.00
C ARG A 115 -0.22 6.23 -30.43
N ASP A 116 0.95 6.87 -30.43
CA ASP A 116 1.17 8.18 -29.78
C ASP A 116 1.36 9.32 -30.82
N ALA A 117 0.64 9.27 -31.95
CA ALA A 117 0.58 10.41 -32.87
C ALA A 117 -0.37 11.47 -32.31
N VAL A 118 0.18 12.49 -31.67
CA VAL A 118 -0.59 13.64 -31.17
C VAL A 118 -0.07 14.93 -31.81
N GLY A 119 -0.98 15.70 -32.41
CA GLY A 119 -0.68 16.95 -33.12
C GLY A 119 -0.91 16.84 -34.64
N MET A 120 -2.06 17.29 -35.12
CA MET A 120 -2.21 17.60 -36.54
C MET A 120 -1.46 18.88 -36.85
N SER A 121 -0.41 18.80 -37.67
CA SER A 121 0.14 19.94 -38.37
C SER A 121 -0.72 20.25 -39.60
N SER A 122 -1.46 21.37 -39.56
CA SER A 122 -1.65 22.34 -40.67
C SER A 122 -2.96 23.13 -40.54
N SER A 123 -2.92 24.26 -39.83
CA SER A 123 -3.83 25.37 -40.13
C SER A 123 -3.36 26.03 -41.43
N THR A 124 -4.05 25.74 -42.53
CA THR A 124 -3.92 26.47 -43.79
C THR A 124 -5.12 27.41 -43.92
N ASP A 125 -5.01 28.62 -43.36
CA ASP A 125 -5.93 29.70 -43.68
C ASP A 125 -5.46 30.39 -44.96
N ALA A 126 -6.11 30.05 -46.06
CA ALA A 126 -6.02 30.77 -47.31
C ALA A 126 -6.96 31.99 -47.24
N HIS A 127 -6.40 33.18 -46.96
CA HIS A 127 -7.11 34.44 -47.17
C HIS A 127 -6.88 34.89 -48.62
N ALA A 128 -7.88 34.65 -49.47
CA ALA A 128 -7.98 35.26 -50.79
C ALA A 128 -8.55 36.69 -50.66
N SER A 129 -7.97 37.61 -51.41
CA SER A 129 -8.30 39.03 -51.49
C SER A 129 -9.68 39.30 -52.07
N LEU A 130 -10.30 40.39 -51.59
CA LEU A 130 -11.06 41.36 -52.38
C LEU A 130 -10.82 42.75 -51.77
#